data_AF-A0A7W1FXU3-F1
#
_entry.id   AF-A0A7W1FXU3-F1
#
_cell.length_a   1.000
_cell.length_b   1.000
_cell.length_c   1.000
_cell.angle_alpha   90.00
_cell.angle_beta   90.00
_cell.angle_gamma   90.00
#
_symmetry.space_group_name_H-M   'P 1'
#
loop_
_entity.id
_entity.type
_entity.pdbx_description
1 polymer ?
#
loop_
_entity_poly.entity_id
_entity_poly.type
_entity_poly.pdbx_seq_one_letter_code
_entity_poly.pdbx_strand_id
1 'polypeptide(L)'
;MKKDLNQIFDDLLIRYIKAIEKNYVWRYKRAKDKEFIKDELKKGTDFLLDWTWLDTSKGKLIEIFSEMYKRGEDINSILSHLRKEYGEIDDIKPYRRIENGKKIEIYLSEEEQALKKLALDQRKLLKLLIRDTAYRVIQKKLPSMFNEPENSPATKTNHAIKWTTKKDNKNEFVQLFYGLHKAGFVNEGKGEITKIVENLAEVFNVDLGKGWQANHSSSIHKAKNNYQPPVFNKIKEAYQQYMQDQIEGKKKK
;
A
#
# COMPACT_ATOMS: atom_id res chain seq x y z
N MET A 1 26.76 23.39 11.38
CA MET A 1 25.66 22.55 11.89
C MET A 1 25.96 21.09 11.63
N LYS A 2 26.21 20.27 12.66
CA LYS A 2 26.20 18.81 12.50
C LYS A 2 24.78 18.44 12.09
N LYS A 3 24.60 17.85 10.91
CA LYS A 3 23.29 17.34 10.50
C LYS A 3 22.92 16.19 11.42
N ASP A 4 21.68 16.16 11.91
CA ASP A 4 21.17 15.04 12.68
C ASP A 4 21.12 13.79 11.78
N LEU A 5 21.93 12.79 12.14
CA LEU A 5 22.06 11.58 11.34
C LEU A 5 20.80 10.72 11.41
N ASN A 6 20.02 10.82 12.49
CA ASN A 6 18.72 10.16 12.62
C ASN A 6 17.76 10.71 11.56
N GLN A 7 17.63 12.03 11.51
CA GLN A 7 16.78 12.68 10.52
C GLN A 7 17.21 12.35 9.07
N ILE A 8 18.51 12.34 8.80
CA ILE A 8 19.02 11.93 7.47
C ILE A 8 18.64 10.48 7.17
N PHE A 9 18.83 9.57 8.13
CA PHE A 9 18.53 8.17 7.95
C PHE A 9 17.04 7.96 7.66
N ASP A 10 16.17 8.56 8.46
CA ASP A 10 14.71 8.47 8.31
C ASP A 10 14.25 9.06 6.98
N ASP A 11 14.76 10.23 6.60
CA ASP A 11 14.44 10.86 5.32
C ASP A 11 14.83 9.96 4.14
N LEU A 12 16.02 9.36 4.18
CA LEU A 12 16.48 8.46 3.14
C LEU A 12 15.67 7.17 3.13
N LEU A 13 15.38 6.60 4.30
CA LEU A 13 14.57 5.40 4.45
C LEU A 13 13.17 5.61 3.87
N ILE A 14 12.49 6.70 4.23
CA ILE A 14 11.17 7.06 3.74
C ILE A 14 11.18 7.23 2.22
N ARG A 15 12.17 7.97 1.67
CA ARG A 15 12.29 8.16 0.22
C ARG A 15 12.50 6.84 -0.51
N TYR A 16 13.34 5.97 0.05
CA TYR A 16 13.66 4.68 -0.56
C TYR A 16 12.46 3.72 -0.52
N ILE A 17 11.76 3.63 0.61
CA ILE A 17 10.50 2.87 0.74
C ILE A 17 9.49 3.36 -0.30
N LYS A 18 9.23 4.68 -0.37
CA LYS A 18 8.27 5.26 -1.35
C LYS A 18 8.64 4.94 -2.79
N ALA A 19 9.93 4.92 -3.12
CA ALA A 19 10.39 4.57 -4.46
C ALA A 19 10.09 3.10 -4.80
N ILE A 20 10.34 2.18 -3.86
CA ILE A 20 10.04 0.75 -4.03
C ILE A 20 8.52 0.53 -4.11
N GLU A 21 7.74 1.12 -3.21
CA GLU A 21 6.27 1.04 -3.21
C GLU A 21 5.69 1.51 -4.55
N LYS A 22 6.13 2.69 -5.03
CA LYS A 22 5.69 3.23 -6.32
C LYS A 22 6.03 2.27 -7.47
N ASN A 23 7.21 1.66 -7.46
CA ASN A 23 7.59 0.68 -8.47
C ASN A 23 6.70 -0.57 -8.43
N TYR A 24 6.49 -1.14 -7.23
CA TYR A 24 5.70 -2.35 -7.03
C TYR A 24 4.24 -2.15 -7.44
N VAL A 25 3.63 -1.04 -6.99
CA VAL A 25 2.27 -0.65 -7.37
C VAL A 25 2.16 -0.42 -8.87
N TRP A 26 3.15 0.23 -9.49
CA TRP A 26 3.16 0.46 -10.94
C TRP A 26 3.23 -0.86 -11.72
N ARG A 27 4.10 -1.79 -11.32
CA ARG A 27 4.21 -3.13 -11.93
C ARG A 27 2.89 -3.89 -11.77
N TYR A 28 2.34 -3.90 -10.56
CA TYR A 28 1.06 -4.52 -10.27
C TYR A 28 -0.08 -3.95 -11.12
N LYS A 29 -0.21 -2.62 -11.22
CA LYS A 29 -1.27 -1.96 -12.02
C LYS A 29 -1.21 -2.31 -13.51
N ARG A 30 -0.01 -2.40 -14.08
CA ARG A 30 0.19 -2.72 -15.51
C ARG A 30 0.10 -4.20 -15.83
N ALA A 31 0.16 -5.06 -14.82
CA ALA A 31 0.13 -6.51 -15.00
C ALA A 31 -1.22 -6.98 -15.57
N LYS A 32 -1.16 -7.88 -16.55
CA LYS A 32 -2.34 -8.64 -17.01
C LYS A 32 -2.72 -9.73 -16.02
N ASP A 33 -1.72 -10.40 -15.47
CA ASP A 33 -1.85 -11.39 -14.40
C ASP A 33 -1.39 -10.76 -13.07
N LYS A 34 -2.36 -10.47 -12.20
CA LYS A 34 -2.12 -9.81 -10.91
C LYS A 34 -1.46 -10.73 -9.90
N GLU A 35 -1.86 -12.00 -9.87
CA GLU A 35 -1.36 -12.98 -8.91
C GLU A 35 0.08 -13.38 -9.24
N PHE A 36 0.40 -13.54 -10.54
CA PHE A 36 1.78 -13.75 -10.97
C PHE A 36 2.72 -12.63 -10.51
N ILE A 37 2.33 -11.37 -10.70
CA ILE A 37 3.18 -10.24 -10.28
C ILE A 37 3.27 -10.12 -8.75
N LYS A 38 2.22 -10.44 -8.00
CA LYS A 38 2.31 -10.49 -6.52
C LYS A 38 3.35 -11.51 -6.06
N ASP A 39 3.29 -12.72 -6.61
CA ASP A 39 4.25 -13.79 -6.27
C ASP A 39 5.67 -13.43 -6.71
N GLU A 40 5.84 -12.85 -7.89
CA GLU A 40 7.16 -12.39 -8.38
C GLU A 40 7.76 -11.32 -7.48
N LEU A 41 6.97 -10.31 -7.07
CA LEU A 41 7.42 -9.24 -6.19
C LEU A 41 7.75 -9.76 -4.79
N LYS A 42 6.97 -10.72 -4.29
CA LYS A 42 7.25 -11.40 -3.01
C LYS A 42 8.56 -12.16 -3.08
N LYS A 43 8.73 -13.04 -4.07
CA LYS A 43 9.98 -13.79 -4.29
C LYS A 43 11.18 -12.87 -4.45
N GLY A 44 11.04 -11.76 -5.17
CA GLY A 44 12.11 -10.77 -5.31
C GLY A 44 12.46 -10.08 -4.00
N THR A 45 11.46 -9.76 -3.17
CA THR A 45 11.68 -9.16 -1.83
C THR A 45 12.36 -10.15 -0.89
N ASP A 46 11.85 -11.38 -0.83
CA ASP A 46 12.40 -12.46 0.00
C ASP A 46 13.85 -12.76 -0.42
N PHE A 47 14.11 -12.89 -1.73
CA PHE A 47 15.47 -13.08 -2.25
C PHE A 47 16.42 -11.94 -1.83
N LEU A 48 15.99 -10.68 -1.86
CA LEU A 48 16.86 -9.55 -1.50
C LEU A 48 17.17 -9.53 0.01
N LEU A 49 16.25 -10.00 0.84
CA LEU A 49 16.46 -10.16 2.28
C LEU A 49 17.35 -11.37 2.56
N ASP A 50 17.07 -12.52 1.95
CA ASP A 50 17.86 -13.75 2.11
C ASP A 50 19.30 -13.54 1.60
N TRP A 51 19.48 -12.83 0.49
CA TRP A 51 20.81 -12.49 -0.03
C TRP A 51 21.65 -11.67 0.95
N THR A 52 21.01 -10.81 1.75
CA THR A 52 21.73 -10.08 2.81
C THR A 52 22.14 -10.98 3.98
N TRP A 53 21.53 -12.16 4.14
CA TRP A 53 21.88 -13.16 5.16
C TRP A 53 22.80 -14.27 4.66
N LEU A 54 22.85 -14.52 3.34
CA LEU A 54 23.78 -15.48 2.72
C LEU A 54 25.25 -15.11 2.93
N ASP A 55 25.53 -13.82 3.09
CA ASP A 55 26.81 -13.35 3.63
C ASP A 55 26.70 -13.32 5.16
N THR A 56 27.09 -14.43 5.81
CA THR A 56 27.00 -14.64 7.27
C THR A 56 27.65 -13.51 8.07
N SER A 57 28.62 -12.82 7.49
CA SER A 57 29.30 -11.69 8.10
C SER A 57 28.41 -10.42 8.11
N LYS A 58 27.77 -10.09 6.98
CA LYS A 58 26.85 -8.94 6.87
C LYS A 58 25.56 -9.15 7.66
N GLY A 59 25.08 -10.39 7.75
CA GLY A 59 23.92 -10.74 8.58
C GLY A 59 24.08 -10.30 10.04
N LYS A 60 25.27 -10.51 10.63
CA LYS A 60 25.57 -10.09 12.01
C LYS A 60 25.48 -8.57 12.21
N LEU A 61 26.04 -7.79 11.29
CA LEU A 61 25.94 -6.32 11.33
C LEU A 61 24.47 -5.86 11.27
N ILE A 62 23.70 -6.46 10.37
CA ILE A 62 22.28 -6.13 10.17
C ILE A 62 21.46 -6.53 11.41
N GLU A 63 21.77 -7.65 12.03
CA GLU A 63 21.11 -8.14 13.25
C GLU A 63 21.32 -7.18 14.42
N ILE A 64 22.58 -6.81 14.72
CA ILE A 64 22.91 -5.85 15.77
C ILE A 64 22.26 -4.50 15.49
N PHE A 65 22.38 -4.00 14.26
CA PHE A 65 21.70 -2.78 13.85
C PHE A 65 20.19 -2.86 14.12
N SER A 66 19.55 -3.95 13.68
CA SER A 66 18.10 -4.12 13.81
C SER A 66 17.65 -4.16 15.27
N GLU A 67 18.46 -4.76 16.15
CA GLU A 67 18.18 -4.81 17.57
C GLU A 67 18.29 -3.43 18.23
N MET A 68 19.42 -2.74 18.04
CA MET A 68 19.62 -1.40 18.61
C MET A 68 18.62 -0.38 18.06
N TYR A 69 18.34 -0.43 16.75
CA TYR A 69 17.37 0.46 16.12
C TYR A 69 15.95 0.26 16.68
N LYS A 70 15.52 -0.99 16.92
CA LYS A 70 14.21 -1.28 17.54
C LYS A 70 14.14 -0.83 19.00
N ARG A 71 15.26 -0.78 19.70
CA ARG A 71 15.35 -0.24 21.07
C ARG A 71 15.28 1.30 21.12
N GLY A 72 15.29 1.96 19.95
CA GLY A 72 15.25 3.42 19.84
C GLY A 72 16.61 4.07 20.04
N GLU A 73 17.70 3.32 19.87
CA GLU A 73 19.05 3.90 19.92
C GLU A 73 19.30 4.82 18.72
N ASP A 74 20.09 5.87 18.93
CA ASP A 74 20.37 6.82 17.88
C ASP A 74 21.34 6.23 16.83
N ILE A 75 21.14 6.61 15.56
CA ILE A 75 21.91 6.10 14.43
C ILE A 75 23.40 6.39 14.58
N ASN A 76 23.81 7.49 15.22
CA ASN A 76 25.24 7.75 15.43
C ASN A 76 25.84 6.75 16.42
N SER A 77 25.15 6.44 17.51
CA SER A 77 25.56 5.44 18.49
C SER A 77 25.62 4.05 17.87
N ILE A 78 24.61 3.68 17.09
CA ILE A 78 24.59 2.37 16.40
C ILE A 78 25.78 2.26 15.44
N LEU A 79 26.00 3.25 14.59
CA LEU A 79 27.14 3.20 13.65
C LEU A 79 28.48 3.23 14.36
N SER A 80 28.59 3.96 15.48
CA SER A 80 29.80 3.98 16.30
C SER A 80 30.07 2.62 16.94
N HIS A 81 29.02 1.95 17.42
CA HIS A 81 29.11 0.60 17.96
C HIS A 81 29.55 -0.40 16.88
N LEU A 82 28.89 -0.43 15.72
CA LEU A 82 29.27 -1.31 14.61
C LEU A 82 30.69 -1.06 14.12
N ARG A 83 31.12 0.21 14.06
CA ARG A 83 32.50 0.56 13.71
C ARG A 83 33.49 0.04 14.74
N LYS A 84 33.21 0.18 16.03
CA LYS A 84 34.09 -0.30 17.09
C LYS A 84 34.19 -1.81 17.11
N GLU A 85 33.07 -2.52 16.96
CA GLU A 85 33.04 -3.99 17.02
C GLU A 85 33.65 -4.66 15.79
N TYR A 86 33.48 -4.08 14.60
CA TYR A 86 33.83 -4.75 13.35
C TYR A 86 34.86 -4.00 12.51
N GLY A 87 34.98 -2.68 12.65
CA GLY A 87 35.88 -1.83 11.86
C GLY A 87 37.23 -1.60 12.54
N GLU A 88 37.24 -1.44 13.85
CA GLU A 88 38.44 -1.08 14.65
C GLU A 88 39.13 -2.29 15.29
N ILE A 89 38.90 -3.48 14.72
CA ILE A 89 39.59 -4.73 15.09
C ILE A 89 40.97 -4.81 14.43
N ASP A 90 41.93 -5.41 15.13
CA ASP A 90 43.26 -5.69 14.57
C ASP A 90 43.18 -6.73 13.44
N ASP A 91 44.06 -6.59 12.44
CA ASP A 91 44.13 -7.55 11.32
C ASP A 91 44.72 -8.91 11.75
N ILE A 92 45.30 -8.97 12.95
CA ILE A 92 45.92 -10.15 13.54
C ILE A 92 45.15 -10.52 14.80
N LYS A 93 44.71 -11.78 14.87
CA LYS A 93 44.02 -12.33 16.04
C LYS A 93 45.02 -12.60 17.18
N PRO A 94 44.60 -12.48 18.45
CA PRO A 94 45.51 -12.57 19.60
C PRO A 94 46.08 -13.98 19.84
N TYR A 95 45.55 -15.00 19.15
CA TYR A 95 45.98 -16.39 19.26
C TYR A 95 47.01 -16.73 18.17
N ARG A 96 48.12 -17.34 18.60
CA ARG A 96 49.16 -17.90 17.73
C ARG A 96 49.04 -19.42 17.74
N ARG A 97 48.99 -20.06 16.56
CA ARG A 97 49.14 -21.52 16.48
C ARG A 97 50.64 -21.86 16.45
N ILE A 98 51.00 -22.96 17.10
CA ILE A 98 52.32 -23.56 16.97
C ILE A 98 52.15 -24.79 16.09
N GLU A 99 52.60 -24.71 14.85
CA GLU A 99 52.73 -25.85 13.95
C GLU A 99 54.21 -26.06 13.65
N ASN A 100 54.72 -27.26 13.89
CA ASN A 100 56.12 -27.64 13.64
C ASN A 100 57.15 -26.67 14.28
N GLY A 101 56.86 -26.17 15.49
CA GLY A 101 57.75 -25.27 16.24
C GLY A 101 57.80 -23.81 15.74
N LYS A 102 57.05 -23.45 14.70
CA LYS A 102 56.93 -22.07 14.23
C LYS A 102 55.64 -21.43 14.75
N LYS A 103 55.75 -20.20 15.27
CA LYS A 103 54.59 -19.38 15.64
C LYS A 103 53.96 -18.84 14.36
N ILE A 104 52.70 -19.18 14.12
CA ILE A 104 51.92 -18.70 12.99
C ILE A 104 50.94 -17.64 13.50
N GLU A 105 50.99 -16.45 12.90
CA GLU A 105 50.02 -15.38 13.12
C GLU A 105 48.71 -15.72 12.40
N ILE A 106 47.59 -15.55 13.10
CA ILE A 106 46.27 -15.82 12.53
C ILE A 106 45.68 -14.50 12.06
N TYR A 107 45.63 -14.31 10.75
CA TYR A 107 45.03 -13.12 10.13
C TYR A 107 43.51 -13.24 10.05
N LEU A 108 42.84 -12.10 9.94
CA LEU A 108 41.42 -12.04 9.58
C LEU A 108 41.16 -12.77 8.26
N SER A 109 40.06 -13.53 8.19
CA SER A 109 39.61 -14.14 6.94
C SER A 109 39.23 -13.05 5.91
N GLU A 110 39.12 -13.41 4.63
CA GLU A 110 38.69 -12.47 3.59
C GLU A 110 37.30 -11.87 3.89
N GLU A 111 36.40 -12.66 4.48
CA GLU A 111 35.07 -12.23 4.93
C GLU A 111 35.15 -11.20 6.06
N GLU A 112 35.99 -11.47 7.08
CA GLU A 112 36.22 -10.55 8.20
C GLU A 112 36.86 -9.23 7.74
N GLN A 113 37.78 -9.29 6.78
CA GLN A 113 38.37 -8.09 6.18
C GLN A 113 37.36 -7.28 5.35
N ALA A 114 36.46 -7.95 4.62
CA ALA A 114 35.39 -7.29 3.88
C ALA A 114 34.40 -6.60 4.84
N LEU A 115 34.10 -7.27 5.96
CA LEU A 115 33.26 -6.71 7.03
C LEU A 115 33.91 -5.48 7.67
N LYS A 116 35.20 -5.56 7.98
CA LYS A 116 35.99 -4.43 8.50
C LYS A 116 35.94 -3.23 7.57
N LYS A 117 36.18 -3.45 6.27
CA LYS A 117 36.09 -2.41 5.24
C LYS A 117 34.70 -1.80 5.15
N LEU A 118 33.64 -2.60 5.29
CA LEU A 118 32.27 -2.13 5.29
C LEU A 118 31.93 -1.31 6.54
N ALA A 119 32.33 -1.77 7.73
CA ALA A 119 32.09 -1.11 9.00
C ALA A 119 32.81 0.25 9.11
N LEU A 120 33.99 0.39 8.49
CA LEU A 120 34.72 1.65 8.40
C LEU A 120 34.12 2.63 7.37
N ASP A 121 33.44 2.13 6.33
CA ASP A 121 32.81 2.95 5.30
C ASP A 121 31.37 3.31 5.70
N GLN A 122 31.24 4.38 6.48
CA GLN A 122 29.95 4.87 6.99
C GLN A 122 28.89 5.01 5.88
N ARG A 123 29.27 5.47 4.68
CA ARG A 123 28.32 5.69 3.57
C ARG A 123 27.79 4.37 3.02
N LYS A 124 28.66 3.38 2.82
CA LYS A 124 28.24 2.05 2.35
C LYS A 124 27.44 1.31 3.42
N LEU A 125 27.87 1.39 4.68
CA LEU A 125 27.16 0.81 5.80
C LEU A 125 25.75 1.39 5.90
N LEU A 126 25.61 2.73 5.91
CA LEU A 126 24.31 3.40 5.95
C LEU A 126 23.40 2.95 4.80
N LYS A 127 23.94 2.85 3.58
CA LYS A 127 23.19 2.39 2.40
C LYS A 127 22.71 0.94 2.55
N LEU A 128 23.55 0.06 3.11
CA LEU A 128 23.17 -1.33 3.39
C LEU A 128 22.01 -1.39 4.39
N LEU A 129 22.14 -0.67 5.51
CA LEU A 129 21.16 -0.66 6.60
C LEU A 129 19.82 -0.06 6.16
N ILE A 130 19.84 1.05 5.42
CA ILE A 130 18.63 1.65 4.81
C ILE A 130 17.96 0.65 3.87
N ARG A 131 18.74 -0.02 3.02
CA ARG A 131 18.21 -0.99 2.06
C ARG A 131 17.53 -2.15 2.77
N ASP A 132 18.21 -2.79 3.72
CA ASP A 132 17.65 -3.90 4.50
C ASP A 132 16.37 -3.48 5.24
N THR A 133 16.43 -2.37 5.97
CA THR A 133 15.28 -1.84 6.72
C THR A 133 14.10 -1.56 5.81
N ALA A 134 14.34 -0.94 4.65
CA ALA A 134 13.30 -0.66 3.67
C ALA A 134 12.65 -1.95 3.16
N TYR A 135 13.44 -2.95 2.76
CA TYR A 135 12.87 -4.21 2.26
C TYR A 135 12.09 -4.98 3.33
N ARG A 136 12.49 -4.92 4.61
CA ARG A 136 11.67 -5.47 5.71
C ARG A 136 10.34 -4.75 5.87
N VAL A 137 10.33 -3.42 5.72
CA VAL A 137 9.08 -2.64 5.73
C VAL A 137 8.21 -3.00 4.53
N ILE A 138 8.80 -3.10 3.34
CA ILE A 138 8.09 -3.52 2.12
C ILE A 138 7.52 -4.92 2.27
N GLN A 139 8.28 -5.88 2.81
CA GLN A 139 7.83 -7.25 3.04
C GLN A 139 6.60 -7.30 3.94
N LYS A 140 6.57 -6.51 5.02
CA LYS A 140 5.41 -6.39 5.91
C LYS A 140 4.21 -5.72 5.22
N LYS A 141 4.46 -4.75 4.34
CA LYS A 141 3.42 -4.04 3.61
C LYS A 141 2.91 -4.80 2.38
N LEU A 142 3.67 -5.71 1.79
CA LEU A 142 3.32 -6.43 0.55
C LEU A 142 1.88 -6.96 0.56
N PRO A 143 1.38 -7.63 1.62
CA PRO A 143 0.00 -8.13 1.66
C PRO A 143 -1.06 -7.03 1.55
N SER A 144 -0.80 -5.83 2.07
CA SER A 144 -1.73 -4.70 2.08
C SER A 144 -1.43 -3.64 1.01
N MET A 145 -0.27 -3.69 0.37
CA MET A 145 0.19 -2.71 -0.63
C MET A 145 -0.62 -2.78 -1.93
N PHE A 146 -1.22 -3.93 -2.20
CA PHE A 146 -2.11 -4.16 -3.34
C PHE A 146 -3.58 -4.15 -2.96
N ASN A 147 -3.89 -4.08 -1.67
CA ASN A 147 -5.25 -3.83 -1.22
C ASN A 147 -5.49 -2.36 -1.49
N GLU A 148 -6.52 -2.05 -2.26
CA GLU A 148 -6.92 -0.65 -2.42
C GLU A 148 -7.30 -0.14 -1.03
N PRO A 149 -6.67 0.96 -0.55
CA PRO A 149 -7.07 1.52 0.72
C PRO A 149 -8.54 1.93 0.60
N GLU A 150 -9.40 1.38 1.46
CA GLU A 150 -10.79 1.83 1.64
C GLU A 150 -10.90 3.32 2.03
N ASN A 151 -9.78 4.03 2.20
CA ASN A 151 -9.74 5.46 2.44
C ASN A 151 -8.53 6.11 1.74
N SER A 152 -8.76 6.73 0.58
CA SER A 152 -7.90 7.80 0.04
C SER A 152 -8.77 8.77 -0.76
N PRO A 153 -8.61 10.09 -0.56
CA PRO A 153 -9.46 11.10 -1.17
C PRO A 153 -9.24 11.12 -2.69
N ALA A 154 -10.34 11.19 -3.42
CA ALA A 154 -10.42 11.09 -4.87
C ALA A 154 -9.40 11.98 -5.61
N THR A 155 -8.31 11.40 -6.09
CA THR A 155 -7.65 11.92 -7.30
C THR A 155 -8.45 11.46 -8.50
N LYS A 156 -9.28 12.40 -8.97
CA LYS A 156 -10.03 12.43 -10.22
C LYS A 156 -9.34 11.62 -11.34
N THR A 157 -9.83 10.40 -11.56
CA THR A 157 -10.06 9.95 -12.93
C THR A 157 -11.23 10.77 -13.48
N ASN A 158 -11.21 11.13 -14.77
CA ASN A 158 -12.34 11.77 -15.45
C ASN A 158 -13.51 10.79 -15.68
N HIS A 159 -13.81 9.99 -14.64
CA HIS A 159 -14.98 9.13 -14.49
C HIS A 159 -15.67 9.47 -13.17
N ALA A 160 -15.74 10.77 -12.81
CA ALA A 160 -16.52 11.19 -11.66
C ALA A 160 -17.97 10.75 -11.88
N ILE A 161 -18.39 9.72 -11.13
CA ILE A 161 -19.77 9.25 -11.11
C ILE A 161 -20.58 10.41 -10.53
N LYS A 162 -21.39 11.03 -11.37
CA LYS A 162 -22.27 12.12 -10.97
C LYS A 162 -23.69 11.73 -11.34
N TRP A 163 -24.62 11.91 -10.41
CA TRP A 163 -26.02 11.91 -10.75
C TRP A 163 -26.33 13.10 -11.66
N THR A 164 -26.58 12.84 -12.94
CA THR A 164 -26.77 13.87 -13.97
C THR A 164 -28.23 13.91 -14.40
N THR A 165 -29.02 14.76 -13.74
CA THR A 165 -30.39 15.06 -14.19
C THR A 165 -30.59 16.58 -14.29
N LYS A 166 -31.32 17.05 -15.31
CA LYS A 166 -31.46 18.47 -15.67
C LYS A 166 -32.38 19.28 -14.73
N LYS A 167 -33.13 18.62 -13.86
CA LYS A 167 -33.96 19.20 -12.80
C LYS A 167 -33.56 18.56 -11.48
N ASP A 168 -33.76 19.28 -10.38
CA ASP A 168 -33.32 18.88 -9.04
C ASP A 168 -34.03 17.59 -8.58
N ASN A 169 -33.49 16.44 -9.01
CA ASN A 169 -34.16 15.14 -8.96
C ASN A 169 -33.63 14.25 -7.83
N LYS A 170 -33.25 14.88 -6.72
CA LYS A 170 -32.79 14.21 -5.50
C LYS A 170 -33.82 13.19 -5.01
N ASN A 171 -35.11 13.47 -5.20
CA ASN A 171 -36.17 12.54 -4.83
C ASN A 171 -36.19 11.28 -5.72
N GLU A 172 -35.96 11.39 -7.03
CA GLU A 172 -35.83 10.21 -7.91
C GLU A 172 -34.61 9.37 -7.54
N PHE A 173 -33.50 10.01 -7.14
CA PHE A 173 -32.32 9.32 -6.61
C PHE A 173 -32.66 8.50 -5.36
N VAL A 174 -33.30 9.12 -4.37
CA VAL A 174 -33.72 8.44 -3.14
C VAL A 174 -34.71 7.30 -3.44
N GLN A 175 -35.73 7.56 -4.27
CA GLN A 175 -36.74 6.58 -4.65
C GLN A 175 -36.13 5.35 -5.32
N LEU A 176 -35.16 5.54 -6.22
CA LEU A 176 -34.46 4.45 -6.88
C LEU A 176 -33.77 3.52 -5.88
N PHE A 177 -32.97 4.08 -4.96
CA PHE A 177 -32.19 3.28 -4.03
C PHE A 177 -33.03 2.64 -2.93
N TYR A 178 -34.11 3.29 -2.48
CA TYR A 178 -35.11 2.65 -1.62
C TYR A 178 -35.76 1.45 -2.33
N GLY A 179 -36.07 1.58 -3.63
CA GLY A 179 -36.61 0.47 -4.43
C GLY A 179 -35.62 -0.69 -4.59
N LEU A 180 -34.36 -0.38 -4.93
CA LEU A 180 -33.30 -1.40 -5.08
C LEU A 180 -33.01 -2.14 -3.78
N HIS A 181 -32.96 -1.43 -2.66
CA HIS A 181 -32.80 -2.03 -1.34
C HIS A 181 -33.98 -2.94 -0.99
N LYS A 182 -35.22 -2.45 -1.14
CA LYS A 182 -36.41 -3.25 -0.82
C LYS A 182 -36.53 -4.50 -1.71
N ALA A 183 -36.06 -4.43 -2.95
CA ALA A 183 -36.00 -5.56 -3.87
C ALA A 183 -34.84 -6.54 -3.60
N GLY A 184 -33.95 -6.24 -2.65
CA GLY A 184 -32.82 -7.10 -2.27
C GLY A 184 -31.56 -6.91 -3.11
N PHE A 185 -31.54 -5.97 -4.06
CA PHE A 185 -30.38 -5.71 -4.93
C PHE A 185 -29.26 -4.93 -4.23
N VAL A 186 -29.53 -4.32 -3.09
CA VAL A 186 -28.54 -3.64 -2.24
C VAL A 186 -28.52 -4.30 -0.87
N ASN A 187 -27.36 -4.84 -0.48
CA ASN A 187 -27.13 -5.52 0.80
C ASN A 187 -28.20 -6.58 1.14
N GLU A 188 -28.75 -7.28 0.13
CA GLU A 188 -29.84 -8.26 0.32
C GLU A 188 -31.09 -7.66 1.00
N GLY A 189 -31.29 -6.33 0.93
CA GLY A 189 -32.35 -5.62 1.63
C GLY A 189 -32.14 -5.48 3.14
N LYS A 190 -30.92 -5.74 3.62
CA LYS A 190 -30.51 -5.61 5.03
C LYS A 190 -29.78 -4.26 5.26
N GLY A 191 -29.66 -3.90 6.53
CA GLY A 191 -29.00 -2.66 6.96
C GLY A 191 -29.90 -1.42 6.90
N GLU A 192 -29.40 -0.31 7.44
CA GLU A 192 -30.15 0.94 7.57
C GLU A 192 -30.20 1.68 6.21
N ILE A 193 -31.37 1.70 5.57
CA ILE A 193 -31.53 2.27 4.22
C ILE A 193 -31.14 3.76 4.13
N THR A 194 -31.36 4.53 5.19
CA THR A 194 -30.98 5.95 5.28
C THR A 194 -29.47 6.13 5.18
N LYS A 195 -28.70 5.33 5.92
CA LYS A 195 -27.22 5.35 5.86
C LYS A 195 -26.71 4.87 4.51
N ILE A 196 -27.34 3.85 3.94
CA ILE A 196 -27.01 3.33 2.61
C ILE A 196 -27.22 4.42 1.55
N VAL A 197 -28.35 5.15 1.60
CA VAL A 197 -28.64 6.24 0.66
C VAL A 197 -27.71 7.43 0.85
N GLU A 198 -27.33 7.77 2.09
CA GLU A 198 -26.32 8.80 2.38
C GLU A 198 -24.96 8.43 1.75
N ASN A 199 -24.49 7.21 1.98
CA ASN A 199 -23.24 6.71 1.41
C ASN A 199 -23.28 6.72 -0.13
N LEU A 200 -24.40 6.31 -0.73
CA LEU A 200 -24.56 6.33 -2.18
C LEU A 200 -24.64 7.76 -2.71
N ALA A 201 -25.25 8.69 -1.98
CA ALA A 201 -25.30 10.10 -2.38
C ALA A 201 -23.90 10.71 -2.43
N GLU A 202 -23.01 10.35 -1.50
CA GLU A 202 -21.59 10.73 -1.55
C GLU A 202 -20.90 10.18 -2.80
N VAL A 203 -21.08 8.89 -3.11
CA VAL A 203 -20.51 8.24 -4.30
C VAL A 203 -20.96 8.91 -5.60
N PHE A 204 -22.23 9.30 -5.68
CA PHE A 204 -22.83 9.94 -6.87
C PHE A 204 -22.74 11.48 -6.85
N ASN A 205 -22.05 12.07 -5.86
CA ASN A 205 -21.93 13.51 -5.65
C ASN A 205 -23.29 14.24 -5.66
N VAL A 206 -24.25 13.71 -4.90
CA VAL A 206 -25.60 14.25 -4.70
C VAL A 206 -25.68 14.88 -3.31
N ASP A 207 -25.90 16.19 -3.25
CA ASP A 207 -26.25 16.84 -2.00
C ASP A 207 -27.74 16.58 -1.68
N LEU A 208 -28.04 15.69 -0.74
CA LEU A 208 -29.42 15.39 -0.35
C LEU A 208 -30.11 16.57 0.38
N GLY A 209 -29.35 17.50 0.95
CA GLY A 209 -29.87 18.60 1.77
C GLY A 209 -30.32 18.18 3.17
N LYS A 210 -30.48 19.15 4.07
CA LYS A 210 -30.97 18.91 5.44
C LYS A 210 -32.44 18.46 5.42
N GLY A 211 -32.77 17.43 6.20
CA GLY A 211 -34.16 16.94 6.34
C GLY A 211 -34.68 16.12 5.15
N TRP A 212 -33.80 15.65 4.26
CA TRP A 212 -34.18 14.86 3.09
C TRP A 212 -35.03 13.63 3.43
N GLN A 213 -34.75 12.97 4.56
CA GLN A 213 -35.49 11.81 5.05
C GLN A 213 -36.96 12.15 5.35
N ALA A 214 -37.18 13.26 6.08
CA ALA A 214 -38.52 13.74 6.42
C ALA A 214 -39.29 14.17 5.17
N ASN A 215 -38.61 14.80 4.21
CA ASN A 215 -39.20 15.19 2.93
C ASN A 215 -39.58 13.96 2.09
N HIS A 216 -38.71 12.94 2.03
CA HIS A 216 -38.99 11.70 1.31
C HIS A 216 -40.17 10.94 1.93
N SER A 217 -40.17 10.75 3.25
CA SER A 217 -41.28 10.14 3.99
C SER A 217 -42.59 10.89 3.76
N SER A 218 -42.58 12.22 3.89
CA SER A 218 -43.75 13.06 3.62
C SER A 218 -44.24 12.92 2.17
N SER A 219 -43.33 12.75 1.21
CA SER A 219 -43.70 12.57 -0.21
C SER A 219 -44.42 11.24 -0.46
N ILE A 220 -44.04 10.17 0.26
CA ILE A 220 -44.71 8.87 0.19
C ILE A 220 -46.12 8.98 0.76
N HIS A 221 -46.27 9.61 1.94
CA HIS A 221 -47.57 9.73 2.60
C HIS A 221 -48.54 10.70 1.90
N LYS A 222 -48.02 11.67 1.13
CA LYS A 222 -48.81 12.60 0.31
C LYS A 222 -49.08 12.08 -1.10
N ALA A 223 -48.48 10.96 -1.50
CA ALA A 223 -48.67 10.40 -2.83
C ALA A 223 -50.08 9.81 -3.00
N LYS A 224 -50.68 9.96 -4.18
CA LYS A 224 -51.93 9.27 -4.52
C LYS A 224 -51.70 7.76 -4.57
N ASN A 225 -52.73 6.94 -4.27
CA ASN A 225 -52.65 5.47 -4.16
C ASN A 225 -51.93 4.73 -5.31
N ASN A 226 -51.80 5.33 -6.50
CA ASN A 226 -51.17 4.72 -7.68
C ASN A 226 -49.95 5.49 -8.19
N TYR A 227 -49.31 6.31 -7.35
CA TYR A 227 -48.11 7.04 -7.78
C TYR A 227 -46.94 6.07 -8.00
N GLN A 228 -46.37 6.11 -9.21
CA GLN A 228 -45.12 5.41 -9.53
C GLN A 228 -44.01 6.43 -9.76
N PRO A 229 -42.86 6.30 -9.07
CA PRO A 229 -41.70 7.15 -9.34
C PRO A 229 -41.27 7.10 -10.82
N PRO A 230 -41.15 8.26 -11.50
CA PRO A 230 -40.81 8.31 -12.93
C PRO A 230 -39.46 7.66 -13.27
N VAL A 231 -38.53 7.61 -12.30
CA VAL A 231 -37.20 7.04 -12.47
C VAL A 231 -37.24 5.58 -12.93
N PHE A 232 -38.19 4.78 -12.46
CA PHE A 232 -38.25 3.36 -12.79
C PHE A 232 -38.64 3.11 -14.25
N ASN A 233 -39.62 3.86 -14.76
CA ASN A 233 -40.02 3.77 -16.17
C ASN A 233 -38.90 4.26 -17.09
N LYS A 234 -38.26 5.39 -16.75
CA LYS A 234 -37.11 5.91 -17.50
C LYS A 234 -35.97 4.91 -17.62
N ILE A 235 -35.62 4.22 -16.51
CA ILE A 235 -34.55 3.22 -16.51
C ILE A 235 -34.94 2.00 -17.35
N LYS A 236 -36.18 1.52 -17.21
CA LYS A 236 -36.69 0.40 -17.99
C LYS A 236 -36.63 0.69 -19.50
N GLU A 237 -37.16 1.82 -19.93
CA GLU A 237 -37.17 2.25 -21.34
C GLU A 237 -35.74 2.43 -21.87
N ALA A 238 -34.86 3.10 -21.13
CA ALA A 238 -33.47 3.30 -21.53
C ALA A 238 -32.69 1.98 -21.69
N TYR A 239 -32.92 1.01 -20.79
CA TYR A 239 -32.29 -0.30 -20.90
C TYR A 239 -32.79 -1.10 -22.10
N GLN A 240 -34.09 -1.03 -22.38
CA GLN A 240 -34.68 -1.66 -23.57
C GLN A 240 -34.10 -1.08 -24.86
N GLN A 241 -33.94 0.25 -24.92
CA GLN A 241 -33.32 0.93 -26.06
C GLN A 241 -31.86 0.51 -26.24
N TYR A 242 -31.06 0.53 -25.15
CA TYR A 242 -29.67 0.07 -25.19
C TYR A 242 -29.55 -1.36 -25.72
N MET A 243 -30.44 -2.26 -25.28
CA MET A 243 -30.45 -3.65 -25.76
C MET A 243 -30.76 -3.74 -27.25
N GLN A 244 -31.73 -2.96 -27.75
CA GLN A 244 -32.06 -2.91 -29.18
C GLN A 244 -30.86 -2.40 -30.00
N ASP A 245 -30.20 -1.32 -29.57
CA ASP A 245 -29.04 -0.76 -30.23
C ASP A 245 -27.89 -1.79 -30.37
N GLN A 246 -27.66 -2.60 -29.33
CA GLN A 246 -26.64 -3.65 -29.35
C GLN A 246 -27.01 -4.80 -30.31
N ILE A 247 -28.29 -5.16 -30.41
CA ILE A 247 -28.77 -6.21 -31.31
C ILE A 247 -28.68 -5.75 -32.77
N GLU A 248 -29.07 -4.51 -33.07
CA GLU A 248 -29.00 -3.93 -34.42
C GLU A 248 -27.56 -3.65 -34.86
N GLY A 249 -26.70 -3.18 -33.96
CA GLY A 249 -25.27 -2.99 -34.23
C GLY A 249 -24.54 -4.29 -34.57
N LYS A 250 -25.01 -5.44 -34.06
CA LYS A 250 -24.52 -6.78 -34.44
C LYS A 250 -25.05 -7.25 -35.80
N LYS A 251 -26.23 -6.79 -36.24
CA LYS A 251 -26.79 -7.11 -37.56
C LYS A 251 -26.17 -6.31 -38.71
N LYS A 252 -25.48 -5.20 -38.40
CA LYS A 252 -24.80 -4.32 -39.37
C LYS A 252 -23.30 -4.62 -39.54
N LYS A 253 -22.78 -5.65 -38.87
CA LYS A 253 -21.42 -6.20 -39.08
C LYS A 253 -21.52 -7.56 -39.73
#